data_AF-A0A8U8ANF8-F1
#
_entry.id   AF-A0A8U8ANF8-F1
#
_cell.length_a   1.000
_cell.length_b   1.000
_cell.length_c   1.000
_cell.angle_alpha   90.00
_cell.angle_beta   90.00
_cell.angle_gamma   90.00
#
_symmetry.space_group_name_H-M   'P 1'
#
loop_
_entity.id
_entity.type
_entity.pdbx_description
1 polymer ?
#
loop_
_entity_poly.entity_id
_entity_poly.type
_entity_poly.pdbx_seq_one_letter_code
_entity_poly.pdbx_strand_id
1 'polypeptide(L)'
;MLNRIIRLQALLEIISKQSTLTTDLLNAQSQQVRTMIYQNWLALDYLLAEEGGVCGKFNSSNCCVEIDNHSEVITNITANIRKLAHVPVQNFKGGSVTSEIQFVLSKG
;
A
#
# COMPACT_ATOMS: atom_id res chain seq x y z
N MET A 1 28.85 -14.45 -12.58
CA MET A 1 27.79 -14.84 -11.63
C MET A 1 27.53 -13.73 -10.61
N LEU A 2 28.52 -13.33 -9.79
CA LEU A 2 28.35 -12.37 -8.69
C LEU A 2 27.76 -11.00 -9.08
N ASN A 3 28.23 -10.37 -10.15
CA ASN A 3 27.70 -9.07 -10.63
C ASN A 3 26.18 -9.14 -10.95
N ARG A 4 25.70 -10.26 -11.49
CA ARG A 4 24.27 -10.45 -11.76
C ARG A 4 23.44 -10.56 -10.47
N ILE A 5 23.99 -11.19 -9.43
CA ILE A 5 23.33 -11.33 -8.12
C ILE A 5 23.22 -9.97 -7.43
N ILE A 6 24.31 -9.18 -7.41
CA ILE A 6 24.31 -7.84 -6.81
C ILE A 6 23.31 -6.92 -7.52
N ARG A 7 23.29 -6.95 -8.86
CA ARG A 7 22.32 -6.18 -9.65
C ARG A 7 20.87 -6.59 -9.33
N LEU A 8 20.61 -7.90 -9.20
CA LEU A 8 19.27 -8.39 -8.87
C LEU A 8 18.82 -7.96 -7.48
N GLN A 9 19.73 -7.97 -6.49
CA GLN A 9 19.45 -7.50 -5.13
C GLN A 9 19.05 -6.01 -5.12
N ALA A 10 19.81 -5.15 -5.80
CA ALA A 10 19.48 -3.72 -5.89
C ALA A 10 18.15 -3.47 -6.61
N LEU A 11 17.86 -4.22 -7.68
CA LEU A 11 16.57 -4.13 -8.38
C LEU A 11 15.40 -4.57 -7.49
N LEU A 12 15.57 -5.62 -6.68
CA LEU A 12 14.54 -6.08 -5.74
C LEU A 12 14.28 -5.04 -4.64
N GLU A 13 15.32 -4.38 -4.12
CA GLU A 13 15.17 -3.29 -3.15
C GLU A 13 14.36 -2.13 -3.75
N ILE A 14 14.69 -1.68 -4.96
CA ILE A 14 13.97 -0.59 -5.64
C ILE A 14 12.50 -0.98 -5.89
N ILE A 15 12.26 -2.16 -6.44
CA ILE A 15 10.90 -2.63 -6.74
C ILE A 15 10.08 -2.72 -5.46
N SER A 16 10.62 -3.30 -4.40
CA SER A 16 9.92 -3.41 -3.12
C SER A 16 9.63 -2.05 -2.47
N LYS A 17 10.56 -1.08 -2.54
CA LYS A 17 10.36 0.29 -2.06
C LYS A 17 9.21 0.96 -2.81
N GLN A 18 9.22 0.88 -4.15
CA GLN A 18 8.16 1.44 -4.98
C GLN A 18 6.82 0.76 -4.72
N SER A 19 6.78 -0.58 -4.64
CA SER A 19 5.57 -1.34 -4.35
C SER A 19 4.98 -0.97 -2.99
N THR A 20 5.80 -0.92 -1.93
CA THR A 20 5.30 -0.55 -0.58
C THR A 20 4.80 0.89 -0.51
N LEU A 21 5.42 1.82 -1.24
CA LEU A 21 4.93 3.19 -1.37
C LEU A 21 3.55 3.23 -2.05
N THR A 22 3.39 2.55 -3.19
CA THR A 22 2.11 2.47 -3.89
C THR A 22 1.04 1.83 -3.00
N THR A 23 1.36 0.75 -2.30
CA THR A 23 0.43 0.09 -1.37
C THR A 23 0.01 1.01 -0.23
N ASP A 24 0.92 1.78 0.36
CA ASP A 24 0.58 2.72 1.43
C ASP A 24 -0.33 3.86 0.93
N LEU A 25 -0.09 4.37 -0.28
CA LEU A 25 -0.97 5.37 -0.90
C LEU A 25 -2.37 4.83 -1.15
N LEU A 26 -2.48 3.61 -1.68
CA LEU A 26 -3.78 2.94 -1.90
C LEU A 26 -4.50 2.67 -0.58
N ASN A 27 -3.77 2.29 0.47
CA ASN A 27 -4.32 2.08 1.81
C ASN A 27 -4.92 3.38 2.37
N ALA A 28 -4.19 4.49 2.27
CA ALA A 28 -4.68 5.79 2.70
C ALA A 28 -5.90 6.24 1.89
N GLN A 29 -5.89 6.03 0.56
CA GLN A 29 -7.03 6.33 -0.30
C GLN A 29 -8.25 5.48 0.06
N SER A 30 -8.06 4.19 0.34
CA SER A 30 -9.14 3.28 0.74
C SER A 30 -9.82 3.73 2.03
N GLN A 31 -9.06 4.20 3.04
CA GLN A 31 -9.62 4.76 4.27
C GLN A 31 -10.45 6.04 4.01
N GLN A 32 -9.97 6.92 3.14
CA GLN A 32 -10.69 8.15 2.78
C GLN A 32 -12.01 7.83 2.08
N VAL A 33 -11.97 6.91 1.10
CA VAL A 33 -13.17 6.46 0.38
C VAL A 33 -14.16 5.81 1.32
N ARG A 34 -13.71 4.93 2.22
CA ARG A 34 -14.57 4.32 3.25
C ARG A 34 -15.26 5.38 4.11
N THR A 35 -14.52 6.38 4.58
CA THR A 35 -15.07 7.47 5.40
C THR A 35 -16.12 8.27 4.63
N MET A 36 -15.82 8.61 3.37
CA MET A 36 -16.77 9.31 2.50
C MET A 36 -18.04 8.50 2.26
N ILE A 37 -17.93 7.18 2.05
CA ILE A 37 -19.08 6.29 1.87
C ILE A 37 -19.95 6.30 3.14
N TYR A 38 -19.36 6.18 4.34
CA TYR A 38 -20.15 6.23 5.57
C TYR A 38 -20.84 7.57 5.80
N GLN A 39 -20.16 8.68 5.53
CA GLN A 39 -20.77 10.01 5.64
C GLN A 39 -21.96 10.15 4.68
N ASN A 40 -21.78 9.72 3.42
CA ASN A 40 -22.84 9.73 2.43
C ASN A 40 -24.00 8.80 2.82
N TRP A 41 -23.70 7.61 3.33
CA TRP A 41 -24.73 6.68 3.80
C TRP A 41 -25.56 7.33 4.91
N LEU A 42 -24.93 7.87 5.96
CA LEU A 42 -25.65 8.50 7.06
C LEU A 42 -26.50 9.68 6.61
N ALA A 43 -25.97 10.52 5.70
CA ALA A 43 -26.73 11.62 5.13
C ALA A 43 -27.94 11.14 4.32
N LEU A 44 -27.78 10.09 3.50
CA LEU A 44 -28.86 9.51 2.72
C LEU A 44 -29.91 8.82 3.62
N ASP A 45 -29.49 8.08 4.64
CA ASP A 45 -30.42 7.47 5.61
C ASP A 45 -31.23 8.53 6.35
N TYR A 46 -30.62 9.67 6.69
CA TYR A 46 -31.34 10.80 7.27
C TYR A 46 -32.37 11.39 6.28
N LEU A 47 -31.97 11.62 5.03
CA LEU A 47 -32.87 12.17 4.01
C LEU A 47 -34.03 11.22 3.65
N LEU A 48 -33.80 9.91 3.75
CA LEU A 48 -34.77 8.86 3.40
C LEU A 48 -35.44 8.26 4.65
N ALA A 49 -35.38 8.92 5.81
CA ALA A 49 -35.86 8.36 7.07
C ALA A 49 -37.34 7.93 7.03
N GLU A 50 -38.20 8.72 6.38
CA GLU A 50 -39.63 8.38 6.20
C GLU A 50 -39.85 7.16 5.28
N GLU A 51 -38.86 6.84 4.47
CA GLU A 51 -38.89 5.78 3.47
C GLU A 51 -38.17 4.51 3.97
N GLY A 52 -37.78 4.48 5.26
CA GLY A 52 -37.04 3.39 5.88
C GLY A 52 -35.53 3.44 5.59
N GLY A 53 -34.98 4.62 5.30
CA GLY A 53 -33.58 4.82 4.93
C GLY A 53 -33.27 4.32 3.52
N VAL A 54 -31.98 4.28 3.18
CA VAL A 54 -31.45 3.71 1.92
C VAL A 54 -31.99 2.29 1.74
N CYS A 55 -31.97 1.50 2.81
CA CYS A 55 -32.40 0.11 2.78
C CYS A 55 -33.88 -0.08 2.45
N GLY A 56 -34.76 0.65 3.15
CA GLY A 56 -36.20 0.62 2.86
C GLY A 56 -36.51 1.14 1.46
N LYS A 57 -35.86 2.24 1.05
CA LYS A 57 -36.09 2.87 -0.26
C LYS A 57 -35.71 1.98 -1.43
N PHE A 58 -34.59 1.27 -1.36
CA PHE A 58 -34.10 0.44 -2.46
C PHE A 58 -34.58 -1.01 -2.41
N ASN A 59 -35.30 -1.43 -1.35
CA ASN A 59 -35.74 -2.82 -1.13
C ASN A 59 -34.58 -3.83 -1.32
N SER A 60 -33.40 -3.47 -0.82
CA SER A 60 -32.19 -4.30 -0.89
C SER A 60 -32.14 -5.25 0.30
N SER A 61 -31.90 -6.54 0.06
CA SER A 61 -31.61 -7.51 1.13
C SER A 61 -30.22 -7.33 1.71
N ASN A 62 -29.28 -6.80 0.93
CA ASN A 62 -27.91 -6.51 1.35
C ASN A 62 -27.87 -5.09 1.92
N CYS A 63 -28.09 -5.01 3.22
CA CYS A 63 -28.16 -3.76 3.97
C CYS A 63 -27.16 -3.75 5.11
N CYS A 64 -26.71 -2.54 5.48
CA CYS A 64 -25.71 -2.34 6.53
C CYS A 64 -24.39 -3.10 6.27
N VAL A 65 -23.97 -3.18 5.01
CA VAL A 65 -22.70 -3.80 4.64
C VAL A 65 -21.56 -2.92 5.16
N GLU A 66 -20.83 -3.42 6.14
CA GLU A 66 -19.63 -2.76 6.62
C GLU A 66 -18.51 -2.95 5.60
N ILE A 67 -17.83 -1.86 5.23
CA ILE A 67 -16.57 -1.96 4.49
C ILE A 67 -15.50 -2.31 5.52
N ASP A 68 -14.79 -3.42 5.40
CA ASP A 68 -13.78 -3.83 6.39
C ASP A 68 -12.59 -2.85 6.50
N ASN A 69 -11.96 -2.79 7.69
CA ASN A 69 -10.73 -1.99 7.88
C ASN A 69 -9.52 -2.93 7.85
N HIS A 70 -8.82 -2.98 6.73
CA HIS A 70 -7.58 -3.75 6.64
C HIS A 70 -6.33 -2.89 6.73
N SER A 71 -6.46 -1.61 7.08
CA SER A 71 -5.35 -0.67 6.99
C SER A 71 -4.19 -1.01 7.91
N GLU A 72 -4.46 -1.49 9.12
CA GLU A 72 -3.41 -1.94 10.04
C GLU A 72 -2.65 -3.15 9.50
N VAL A 73 -3.39 -4.13 8.95
CA VAL A 73 -2.80 -5.34 8.34
C VAL A 73 -1.92 -4.96 7.15
N ILE A 74 -2.40 -4.07 6.28
CA ILE A 74 -1.65 -3.58 5.12
C ILE A 74 -0.39 -2.85 5.57
N THR A 75 -0.48 -1.95 6.56
CA THR A 75 0.68 -1.23 7.11
C THR A 75 1.71 -2.18 7.73
N ASN A 76 1.28 -3.23 8.42
CA ASN A 76 2.20 -4.23 8.96
C ASN A 76 2.91 -5.01 7.84
N ILE A 77 2.19 -5.40 6.79
CA ILE A 77 2.77 -6.07 5.62
C ILE A 77 3.80 -5.17 4.93
N THR A 78 3.49 -3.91 4.66
CA THR A 78 4.42 -2.99 3.99
C THR A 78 5.64 -2.68 4.86
N ALA A 79 5.47 -2.58 6.18
CA ALA A 79 6.58 -2.46 7.12
C ALA A 79 7.50 -3.70 7.08
N ASN A 80 6.94 -4.91 7.00
CA ASN A 80 7.73 -6.14 6.91
C ASN A 80 8.47 -6.26 5.57
N ILE A 81 7.85 -5.88 4.45
CA ILE A 81 8.52 -5.85 3.15
C ILE A 81 9.73 -4.91 3.18
N ARG A 82 9.59 -3.71 3.76
CA ARG A 82 10.71 -2.76 3.90
C ARG A 82 11.86 -3.34 4.73
N LYS A 83 11.55 -4.02 5.83
CA LYS A 83 12.56 -4.68 6.67
C LYS A 83 13.31 -5.78 5.91
N LEU A 84 12.60 -6.58 5.10
CA LEU A 84 13.18 -7.69 4.35
C LEU A 84 14.00 -7.24 3.15
N ALA A 85 13.54 -6.20 2.46
CA ALA A 85 14.16 -5.74 1.24
C ALA A 85 15.34 -4.79 1.46
N HIS A 86 15.52 -4.28 2.68
CA HIS A 86 16.67 -3.45 3.01
C HIS A 86 17.95 -4.26 2.91
N VAL A 87 18.81 -3.90 1.94
CA VAL A 87 20.14 -4.48 1.79
C VAL A 87 21.16 -3.43 2.25
N PRO A 88 21.89 -3.65 3.36
CA PRO A 88 22.93 -2.73 3.76
C PRO A 88 24.00 -2.65 2.65
N VAL A 89 24.52 -1.45 2.40
CA VAL A 89 25.58 -1.20 1.41
C VAL A 89 26.70 -2.20 1.61
N GLN A 90 26.90 -3.11 0.65
CA GLN A 90 27.92 -4.12 0.74
C GLN A 90 29.29 -3.49 0.48
N ASN A 91 30.04 -3.25 1.55
CA ASN A 91 31.43 -2.79 1.48
C ASN A 91 32.33 -3.96 1.07
N PHE A 92 32.42 -4.26 -0.23
CA PHE A 92 33.41 -5.22 -0.74
C PHE A 92 34.82 -4.60 -0.68
N LYS A 93 35.66 -5.06 0.24
CA LYS A 93 37.09 -4.65 0.37
C LYS A 93 38.01 -5.24 -0.69
N GLY A 94 37.51 -5.60 -1.87
CA GLY A 94 38.29 -6.22 -2.93
C GLY A 94 37.82 -5.82 -4.32
N GLY A 95 38.49 -4.84 -4.91
CA GLY A 95 38.59 -4.64 -6.37
C GLY A 95 37.33 -4.18 -7.10
N SER A 96 37.25 -2.87 -7.34
CA SER A 96 36.47 -2.20 -8.39
C SER A 96 34.96 -2.50 -8.44
N VAL A 97 34.19 -1.80 -7.61
CA VAL A 97 32.76 -1.60 -7.85
C VAL A 97 32.65 -0.59 -9.00
N THR A 98 32.31 -1.06 -10.19
CA THR A 98 32.10 -0.19 -11.35
C THR A 98 30.97 0.82 -11.07
N SER A 99 31.14 2.02 -11.59
CA SER A 99 30.31 3.22 -11.43
C SER A 99 28.80 3.05 -11.66
N GLU A 100 28.36 1.93 -12.23
CA GLU A 100 26.95 1.61 -12.47
C GLU A 100 26.18 1.24 -11.19
N ILE A 101 26.83 0.63 -10.18
CA ILE A 101 26.15 0.29 -8.91
C ILE A 101 25.99 1.53 -8.02
N GLN A 102 26.97 2.45 -8.05
CA GLN A 102 26.84 3.76 -7.40
C GLN A 102 25.68 4.57 -7.98
N PHE A 103 25.45 4.47 -9.30
CA PHE A 103 24.34 5.16 -9.96
C PHE A 103 22.96 4.62 -9.53
N VAL A 104 22.82 3.30 -9.37
CA VAL A 104 21.58 2.67 -8.90
C VAL A 104 21.27 3.02 -7.43
N LEU A 105 22.30 3.10 -6.58
CA LEU A 105 22.14 3.47 -5.16
C LEU A 105 22.03 4.99 -4.94
N SER A 106 22.60 5.83 -5.82
CA SER A 106 22.61 7.29 -5.66
C SER A 106 21.33 7.98 -6.16
N LYS A 107 20.48 7.27 -6.91
CA LYS A 107 19.26 7.81 -7.52
C LYS A 107 17.96 7.27 -6.90
N GLY A 108 18.06 6.43 -5.87
CA GLY A 108 16.94 5.77 -5.18
C GLY A 108 16.53 6.43 -3.87
#